data_AF-A0A9P4LZI1-F1
#
_entry.id   AF-A0A9P4LZI1-F1
#
_cell.length_a   1.000
_cell.length_b   1.000
_cell.length_c   1.000
_cell.angle_alpha   90.00
_cell.angle_beta   90.00
_cell.angle_gamma   90.00
#
_symmetry.space_group_name_H-M   'P 1'
#
loop_
_entity.id
_entity.type
_entity.pdbx_description
1 polymer ?
#
loop_
_entity_poly.entity_id
_entity_poly.type
_entity_poly.pdbx_seq_one_letter_code
_entity_poly.pdbx_strand_id
1 'polypeptide(L)'
;LRALHEHEYKDAMRRGIVADPDHPRALKDAVKPVGICEDMCPELERVGRIVQRDVWAAEAVRQARTGRGYNKIVADEGRMVKKFRRSAAGSEEQLPSDLRPPKVLQRTVNYLIDEVIDKSDFAKVQTFVWDRTRAIRNDFSIQQVAKLHDVRIAIDCFERIVRFHILSLHQMARRGIREEDYSHQQDLEQLMKALYSLMRYYTDFKNKYHSANEAEFRAYYIILAIMNHDPLLDDQIHSLPSNLLNDPIIKTALKLYDAASNSLDKKGPSRKRPKIQEHGQEDWARFWQIVDSAQMSYLMSCCAEIIFNNMRRLALRSIWKGFRQGRQVNVQDWTTEALLEPLRFDCQEDVHDFCQQHGFRFATASDGTEYLDLNS
;
A
#
# COMPACT_ATOMS: atom_id res chain seq x y z
N LEU A 1 -34.03 11.80 -9.63
CA LEU A 1 -32.57 11.57 -9.72
C LEU A 1 -32.20 10.54 -10.78
N ARG A 2 -32.53 9.24 -10.65
CA ARG A 2 -32.19 8.23 -11.69
C ARG A 2 -32.62 8.60 -13.12
N ALA A 3 -33.88 8.99 -13.31
CA ALA A 3 -34.37 9.44 -14.62
C ALA A 3 -33.66 10.71 -15.16
N LEU A 4 -33.19 11.60 -14.27
CA LEU A 4 -32.41 12.77 -14.68
C LEU A 4 -30.99 12.36 -15.10
N HIS A 5 -30.38 11.42 -14.38
CA HIS A 5 -29.06 10.87 -14.71
C HIS A 5 -29.09 10.08 -16.02
N GLU A 6 -30.14 9.28 -16.28
CA GLU A 6 -30.34 8.62 -17.58
C GLU A 6 -30.48 9.63 -18.74
N HIS A 7 -31.15 10.76 -18.50
CA HIS A 7 -31.26 11.83 -19.48
C HIS A 7 -29.91 12.53 -19.71
N GLU A 8 -29.17 12.82 -18.64
CA GLU A 8 -27.81 13.36 -18.69
C GLU A 8 -26.87 12.43 -19.46
N TYR A 9 -26.95 11.12 -19.22
CA TYR A 9 -26.16 10.11 -19.92
C TYR A 9 -26.41 10.15 -21.43
N LYS A 10 -27.68 10.14 -21.83
CA LYS A 10 -28.08 10.26 -23.25
C LYS A 10 -27.61 11.57 -23.87
N ASP A 11 -27.68 12.68 -23.16
CA ASP A 11 -27.18 13.95 -23.65
C ASP A 11 -25.65 13.98 -23.80
N ALA A 12 -24.92 13.45 -22.80
CA ALA A 12 -23.47 13.36 -22.80
C ALA A 12 -22.94 12.48 -23.94
N MET A 13 -23.62 11.35 -24.24
CA MET A 13 -23.32 10.53 -25.40
C MET A 13 -23.53 11.30 -26.72
N ARG A 14 -24.67 11.99 -26.89
CA ARG A 14 -24.93 12.82 -28.08
C ARG A 14 -23.87 13.92 -28.28
N ARG A 15 -23.37 14.49 -27.19
CA ARG A 15 -22.34 15.54 -27.20
C ARG A 15 -20.91 14.98 -27.28
N GLY A 16 -20.75 13.66 -27.27
CA GLY A 16 -19.45 13.00 -27.32
C GLY A 16 -18.57 13.22 -26.08
N ILE A 17 -19.19 13.50 -24.93
CA ILE A 17 -18.52 13.69 -23.62
C ILE A 17 -18.25 12.33 -22.95
N VAL A 18 -19.05 11.33 -23.30
CA VAL A 18 -18.94 9.94 -22.87
C VAL A 18 -18.89 9.09 -24.14
N ALA A 19 -18.15 7.98 -24.12
CA ALA A 19 -18.09 7.08 -25.26
C ALA A 19 -19.42 6.31 -25.40
N ASP A 20 -19.76 6.01 -26.65
CA ASP A 20 -20.91 5.19 -26.96
C ASP A 20 -20.50 3.70 -26.83
N PRO A 21 -21.13 2.92 -25.93
CA PRO A 21 -20.82 1.50 -25.74
C PRO A 21 -20.97 0.67 -27.01
N ASP A 22 -21.88 1.06 -27.91
CA ASP A 22 -22.18 0.34 -29.15
C ASP A 22 -21.20 0.70 -30.29
N HIS A 23 -20.43 1.80 -30.12
CA HIS A 23 -19.50 2.30 -31.13
C HIS A 23 -18.09 2.52 -30.55
N PRO A 24 -17.30 1.45 -30.36
CA PRO A 24 -15.96 1.53 -29.80
C PRO A 24 -15.03 2.38 -30.69
N ARG A 25 -14.27 3.27 -30.06
CA ARG A 25 -13.33 4.19 -30.72
C ARG A 25 -11.88 3.74 -30.55
N ALA A 26 -11.02 4.23 -31.44
CA ALA A 26 -9.57 4.04 -31.28
C ALA A 26 -9.07 4.76 -30.02
N LEU A 27 -8.04 4.22 -29.37
CA LEU A 27 -7.49 4.77 -28.12
C LEU A 27 -7.04 6.24 -28.23
N LYS A 28 -6.56 6.64 -29.42
CA LYS A 28 -6.16 8.03 -29.73
C LYS A 28 -7.33 9.02 -29.71
N ASP A 29 -8.56 8.53 -29.92
CA ASP A 29 -9.81 9.30 -30.00
C ASP A 29 -10.65 9.11 -28.73
N ALA A 30 -10.06 8.55 -27.67
CA ALA A 30 -10.72 8.33 -26.39
C ALA A 30 -11.10 9.66 -25.73
N VAL A 31 -12.35 9.74 -25.27
CA VAL A 31 -12.85 10.91 -24.56
C VAL A 31 -12.29 10.92 -23.14
N LYS A 32 -11.81 12.08 -22.70
CA LYS A 32 -11.30 12.29 -21.34
C LYS A 32 -12.31 13.16 -20.58
N PRO A 33 -13.25 12.55 -19.84
CA PRO A 33 -14.25 13.33 -19.13
C PRO A 33 -13.57 14.21 -18.08
N VAL A 34 -14.10 15.41 -17.86
CA VAL A 34 -13.70 16.30 -16.78
C VAL A 34 -14.80 16.24 -15.72
N GLY A 35 -14.45 15.87 -14.50
CA GLY A 35 -15.42 15.79 -13.41
C GLY A 35 -15.99 17.15 -13.03
N ILE A 36 -17.28 17.19 -12.72
CA ILE A 36 -18.00 18.40 -12.27
C ILE A 36 -18.68 18.23 -10.90
N CYS A 37 -18.51 17.06 -10.26
CA CYS A 37 -19.04 16.84 -8.92
C CYS A 37 -18.30 17.69 -7.88
N GLU A 38 -18.95 18.72 -7.33
CA GLU A 38 -18.35 19.62 -6.34
C GLU A 38 -18.35 19.05 -4.92
N ASP A 39 -18.95 17.89 -4.69
CA ASP A 39 -19.04 17.21 -3.40
C ASP A 39 -18.05 16.03 -3.26
N MET A 40 -17.81 15.56 -2.03
CA MET A 40 -16.96 14.38 -1.81
C MET A 40 -17.61 13.07 -2.30
N CYS A 41 -18.93 13.08 -2.53
CA CYS A 41 -19.71 11.97 -3.06
C CYS A 41 -20.82 12.52 -3.98
N PRO A 42 -21.00 12.03 -5.22
CA PRO A 42 -22.07 12.46 -6.12
C PRO A 42 -23.46 12.30 -5.49
N GLU A 43 -24.37 13.25 -5.74
CA GLU A 43 -25.72 13.27 -5.14
C GLU A 43 -26.50 11.98 -5.40
N LEU A 44 -26.46 11.48 -6.64
CA LEU A 44 -27.14 10.23 -7.00
C LEU A 44 -26.64 9.05 -6.16
N GLU A 45 -25.34 8.99 -5.90
CA GLU A 45 -24.75 7.97 -5.04
C GLU A 45 -25.13 8.16 -3.58
N ARG A 46 -25.07 9.38 -3.05
CA ARG A 46 -25.47 9.68 -1.67
C ARG A 46 -26.90 9.23 -1.41
N VAL A 47 -27.84 9.70 -2.22
CA VAL A 47 -29.27 9.36 -2.08
C VAL A 47 -29.49 7.85 -2.28
N GLY A 48 -28.83 7.26 -3.28
CA GLY A 48 -28.93 5.81 -3.53
C GLY A 48 -28.50 4.98 -2.32
N ARG A 49 -27.35 5.30 -1.73
CA ARG A 49 -26.79 4.62 -0.56
C ARG A 49 -27.62 4.84 0.71
N ILE A 50 -28.18 6.05 0.91
CA ILE A 50 -29.09 6.34 2.01
C ILE A 50 -30.36 5.48 1.92
N VAL A 51 -30.96 5.40 0.74
CA VAL A 51 -32.16 4.58 0.50
C VAL A 51 -31.88 3.09 0.69
N GLN A 52 -30.72 2.62 0.22
CA GLN A 52 -30.29 1.23 0.35
C GLN A 52 -29.75 0.87 1.74
N ARG A 53 -29.62 1.85 2.65
CA ARG A 53 -28.98 1.71 3.96
C ARG A 53 -27.53 1.20 3.89
N ASP A 54 -26.82 1.50 2.79
CA ASP A 54 -25.38 1.23 2.60
C ASP A 54 -24.56 2.47 3.02
N VAL A 55 -24.65 2.85 4.29
CA VAL A 55 -23.94 4.02 4.86
C VAL A 55 -23.00 3.52 5.95
N TRP A 56 -21.72 3.88 5.84
CA TRP A 56 -20.71 3.42 6.79
C TRP A 56 -20.73 4.29 8.04
N ALA A 57 -20.25 3.75 9.17
CA ALA A 57 -20.28 4.47 10.45
C ALA A 57 -19.57 5.83 10.39
N ALA A 58 -18.48 5.94 9.61
CA ALA A 58 -17.74 7.18 9.40
C ALA A 58 -18.54 8.27 8.65
N GLU A 59 -19.60 7.89 7.95
CA GLU A 59 -20.47 8.79 7.17
C GLU A 59 -21.77 9.11 7.89
N ALA A 60 -21.93 8.64 9.14
CA ALA A 60 -23.14 8.80 9.91
C ALA A 60 -22.88 9.55 11.22
N VAL A 61 -23.91 10.19 11.73
CA VAL A 61 -23.90 10.90 13.01
C VAL A 61 -24.98 10.33 13.92
N ARG A 62 -24.70 10.37 15.23
CA ARG A 62 -25.72 10.10 16.24
C ARG A 62 -26.62 11.32 16.34
N GLN A 63 -27.89 11.18 16.01
CA GLN A 63 -28.84 12.26 16.20
C GLN A 63 -29.06 12.49 17.70
N ALA A 64 -28.89 13.73 18.16
CA ALA A 64 -29.17 14.10 19.54
C ALA A 64 -30.65 13.81 19.88
N ARG A 65 -30.90 13.39 21.13
CA ARG A 65 -32.21 12.92 21.57
C ARG A 65 -33.29 14.01 21.46
N THR A 66 -34.07 13.99 20.38
CA THR A 66 -35.28 14.82 20.26
C THR A 66 -36.48 14.06 20.84
N GLY A 67 -36.77 14.23 22.13
CA GLY A 67 -37.97 13.68 22.79
C GLY A 67 -37.89 12.20 23.23
N ARG A 68 -39.05 11.51 23.30
CA ARG A 68 -39.19 10.08 23.70
C ARG A 68 -38.76 9.09 22.59
N GLY A 69 -37.82 9.48 21.72
CA GLY A 69 -37.29 8.65 20.64
C GLY A 69 -35.88 8.14 20.93
N TYR A 70 -35.58 6.91 20.50
CA TYR A 70 -34.27 6.27 20.62
C TYR A 70 -33.15 7.02 19.86
N ASN A 71 -31.89 6.86 20.29
CA ASN A 71 -30.71 7.30 19.55
C ASN A 71 -30.66 6.62 18.17
N LYS A 72 -30.98 7.36 17.10
CA LYS A 72 -30.89 6.86 15.73
C LYS A 72 -29.58 7.33 15.09
N ILE A 73 -28.86 6.39 14.46
CA ILE A 73 -27.74 6.70 13.57
C ILE A 73 -28.34 7.12 12.23
N VAL A 74 -28.00 8.33 11.78
CA VAL A 74 -28.51 8.91 10.53
C VAL A 74 -27.33 9.28 9.65
N ALA A 75 -27.47 9.04 8.34
CA ALA A 75 -26.47 9.46 7.36
C ALA A 75 -26.28 10.97 7.39
N ASP A 76 -25.02 11.41 7.33
CA ASP A 76 -24.64 12.80 7.19
C ASP A 76 -24.05 12.98 5.79
N GLU A 77 -24.82 13.60 4.89
CA GLU A 77 -24.40 13.80 3.49
C GLU A 77 -23.08 14.56 3.38
N GLY A 78 -22.76 15.44 4.33
CA GLY A 78 -21.50 16.18 4.38
C GLY A 78 -20.28 15.30 4.69
N ARG A 79 -20.50 14.11 5.27
CA ARG A 79 -19.47 13.11 5.59
C ARG A 79 -19.37 12.00 4.55
N MET A 80 -20.34 11.88 3.65
CA MET A 80 -20.35 10.83 2.63
C MET A 80 -19.24 11.05 1.60
N VAL A 81 -18.46 9.99 1.35
CA VAL A 81 -17.40 9.99 0.33
C VAL A 81 -17.73 8.94 -0.71
N LYS A 82 -17.46 9.24 -1.99
CA LYS A 82 -17.70 8.32 -3.12
C LYS A 82 -17.06 6.96 -2.86
N LYS A 83 -17.85 5.89 -2.86
CA LYS A 83 -17.44 4.49 -2.70
C LYS A 83 -16.77 4.00 -3.99
N PHE A 84 -15.76 3.15 -3.87
CA PHE A 84 -15.14 2.59 -5.07
C PHE A 84 -16.11 1.64 -5.79
N ARG A 85 -16.33 1.88 -7.09
CA ARG A 85 -17.10 0.98 -7.97
C ARG A 85 -16.14 0.19 -8.85
N ARG A 86 -16.27 -1.13 -8.87
CA ARG A 86 -15.55 -2.00 -9.81
C ARG A 86 -16.11 -1.76 -11.21
N SER A 87 -15.25 -1.54 -12.19
CA SER A 87 -15.65 -1.65 -13.61
C SER A 87 -16.07 -3.09 -13.87
N ALA A 88 -17.36 -3.32 -14.07
CA ALA A 88 -17.92 -4.62 -14.46
C ALA A 88 -18.23 -4.58 -15.96
N ALA A 89 -18.25 -5.75 -16.61
CA ALA A 89 -18.75 -5.83 -17.99
C ALA A 89 -20.19 -5.29 -18.04
N GLY A 90 -20.45 -4.29 -18.90
CA GLY A 90 -21.74 -3.61 -18.97
C GLY A 90 -21.96 -2.48 -17.95
N SER A 91 -20.95 -2.10 -17.16
CA SER A 91 -21.04 -0.87 -16.36
C SER A 91 -21.00 0.37 -17.26
N GLU A 92 -22.02 1.22 -17.11
CA GLU A 92 -22.11 2.51 -17.81
C GLU A 92 -20.85 3.34 -17.54
N GLU A 93 -20.35 4.02 -18.57
CA GLU A 93 -19.25 4.96 -18.40
C GLU A 93 -19.65 6.07 -17.42
N GLN A 94 -18.71 6.47 -16.56
CA GLN A 94 -19.02 7.47 -15.54
C GLN A 94 -19.22 8.85 -16.17
N LEU A 95 -20.33 9.50 -15.86
CA LEU A 95 -20.59 10.87 -16.31
C LEU A 95 -19.66 11.86 -15.61
N PRO A 96 -19.46 13.06 -16.20
CA PRO A 96 -18.85 14.19 -15.50
C PRO A 96 -19.44 14.44 -14.11
N SER A 97 -20.76 14.32 -13.94
CA SER A 97 -21.46 14.50 -12.65
C SER A 97 -21.16 13.41 -11.63
N ASP A 98 -20.67 12.24 -12.07
CA ASP A 98 -20.22 11.16 -11.21
C ASP A 98 -18.75 11.29 -10.80
N LEU A 99 -17.98 12.17 -11.46
CA LEU A 99 -16.53 12.33 -11.27
C LEU A 99 -16.22 13.62 -10.50
N ARG A 100 -15.34 13.52 -9.51
CA ARG A 100 -14.86 14.67 -8.74
C ARG A 100 -13.66 15.31 -9.45
N PRO A 101 -13.65 16.64 -9.67
CA PRO A 101 -12.49 17.32 -10.23
C PRO A 101 -11.31 17.30 -9.24
N PRO A 102 -10.07 17.52 -9.72
CA PRO A 102 -8.85 17.44 -8.92
C PRO A 102 -8.90 18.20 -7.58
N LYS A 103 -9.43 19.43 -7.57
CA LYS A 103 -9.56 20.23 -6.34
C LYS A 103 -10.46 19.57 -5.28
N VAL A 104 -11.53 18.92 -5.71
CA VAL A 104 -12.46 18.19 -4.81
C VAL A 104 -11.82 16.89 -4.34
N LEU A 105 -11.07 16.20 -5.20
CA LEU A 105 -10.29 15.03 -4.81
C LEU A 105 -9.26 15.37 -3.73
N GLN A 106 -8.54 16.48 -3.86
CA GLN A 106 -7.62 16.97 -2.83
C GLN A 106 -8.33 17.26 -1.51
N ARG A 107 -9.44 18.02 -1.55
CA ARG A 107 -10.25 18.29 -0.36
C ARG A 107 -10.75 17.00 0.30
N THR A 108 -11.09 16.00 -0.50
CA THR A 108 -11.51 14.69 0.00
C THR A 108 -10.36 13.96 0.69
N VAL A 109 -9.15 13.97 0.12
CA VAL A 109 -7.97 13.39 0.78
C VAL A 109 -7.68 14.10 2.10
N ASN A 110 -7.77 15.44 2.14
CA ASN A 110 -7.62 16.20 3.39
C ASN A 110 -8.65 15.77 4.44
N TYR A 111 -9.93 15.69 4.06
CA TYR A 111 -10.98 15.20 4.96
C TYR A 111 -10.70 13.78 5.50
N LEU A 112 -10.28 12.85 4.64
CA LEU A 112 -9.97 11.49 5.08
C LEU A 112 -8.82 11.44 6.09
N ILE A 113 -7.82 12.30 5.93
CA ILE A 113 -6.65 12.33 6.83
C ILE A 113 -6.99 13.10 8.12
N ASP A 114 -7.45 14.34 7.97
CA ASP A 114 -7.57 15.30 9.07
C ASP A 114 -8.83 15.07 9.92
N GLU A 115 -9.91 14.55 9.32
CA GLU A 115 -11.20 14.39 10.01
C GLU A 115 -11.55 12.93 10.29
N VAL A 116 -11.12 11.99 9.45
CA VAL A 116 -11.46 10.57 9.62
C VAL A 116 -10.36 9.81 10.36
N ILE A 117 -9.12 9.83 9.84
CA ILE A 117 -8.00 9.11 10.47
C ILE A 117 -7.63 9.74 11.81
N ASP A 118 -7.39 11.05 11.86
CA ASP A 118 -6.86 11.72 13.06
C ASP A 118 -7.83 11.69 14.25
N LYS A 119 -9.14 11.64 13.99
CA LYS A 119 -10.19 11.75 15.03
C LYS A 119 -10.86 10.42 15.37
N SER A 120 -10.41 9.32 14.79
CA SER A 120 -11.00 8.00 14.99
C SER A 120 -9.95 6.95 15.36
N ASP A 121 -10.43 5.83 15.86
CA ASP A 121 -9.61 4.62 15.98
C ASP A 121 -9.24 4.11 14.57
N PHE A 122 -7.93 4.06 14.27
CA PHE A 122 -7.40 3.75 12.94
C PHE A 122 -7.99 2.45 12.39
N ALA A 123 -8.04 1.39 13.22
CA ALA A 123 -8.51 0.07 12.79
C ALA A 123 -9.97 0.12 12.32
N LYS A 124 -10.82 0.89 13.01
CA LYS A 124 -12.26 1.00 12.69
C LYS A 124 -12.54 1.77 11.40
N VAL A 125 -11.64 2.66 11.00
CA VAL A 125 -11.80 3.47 9.78
C VAL A 125 -10.91 3.01 8.64
N GLN A 126 -10.00 2.05 8.87
CA GLN A 126 -9.04 1.59 7.87
C GLN A 126 -9.74 1.13 6.59
N THR A 127 -10.72 0.21 6.70
CA THR A 127 -11.46 -0.31 5.54
C THR A 127 -12.19 0.81 4.78
N PHE A 128 -12.66 1.83 5.51
CA PHE A 128 -13.35 2.99 4.92
C PHE A 128 -12.39 3.80 4.09
N VAL A 129 -11.29 4.22 4.69
CA VAL A 129 -10.30 5.05 4.01
C VAL A 129 -9.69 4.27 2.84
N TRP A 130 -9.38 2.98 3.01
CA TRP A 130 -8.88 2.11 1.94
C TRP A 130 -9.79 2.07 0.71
N ASP A 131 -11.11 1.98 0.90
CA ASP A 131 -12.08 2.02 -0.21
C ASP A 131 -12.13 3.42 -0.86
N ARG A 132 -12.19 4.47 -0.04
CA ARG A 132 -12.35 5.85 -0.54
C ARG A 132 -11.10 6.38 -1.24
N THR A 133 -9.90 6.02 -0.79
CA THR A 133 -8.65 6.37 -1.50
C THR A 133 -8.54 5.63 -2.83
N ARG A 134 -9.07 4.40 -2.92
CA ARG A 134 -9.20 3.69 -4.20
C ARG A 134 -10.17 4.39 -5.15
N ALA A 135 -11.30 4.89 -4.66
CA ALA A 135 -12.24 5.70 -5.46
C ALA A 135 -11.60 7.01 -5.95
N ILE A 136 -10.83 7.70 -5.11
CA ILE A 136 -10.08 8.92 -5.48
C ILE A 136 -9.10 8.64 -6.62
N ARG A 137 -8.26 7.60 -6.49
CA ARG A 137 -7.31 7.22 -7.55
C ARG A 137 -8.02 6.83 -8.85
N ASN A 138 -9.17 6.16 -8.75
CA ASN A 138 -9.98 5.81 -9.90
C ASN A 138 -10.49 7.06 -10.65
N ASP A 139 -10.97 8.08 -9.93
CA ASP A 139 -11.40 9.34 -10.53
C ASP A 139 -10.24 10.05 -11.26
N PHE A 140 -9.03 10.07 -10.70
CA PHE A 140 -7.84 10.58 -11.41
C PHE A 140 -7.52 9.79 -12.67
N SER A 141 -7.62 8.45 -12.59
CA SER A 141 -7.33 7.56 -13.72
C SER A 141 -8.31 7.76 -14.88
N ILE A 142 -9.61 7.88 -14.59
CA ILE A 142 -10.65 8.09 -15.61
C ILE A 142 -10.47 9.45 -16.28
N GLN A 143 -10.17 10.50 -15.50
CA GLN A 143 -9.99 11.86 -16.04
C GLN A 143 -8.67 12.05 -16.80
N GLN A 144 -7.71 11.12 -16.66
CA GLN A 144 -6.37 11.19 -17.29
C GLN A 144 -5.74 12.59 -17.19
N VAL A 145 -5.63 13.10 -15.96
CA VAL A 145 -5.19 14.48 -15.70
C VAL A 145 -3.82 14.78 -16.33
N ALA A 146 -3.78 15.85 -17.14
CA ALA A 146 -2.58 16.25 -17.87
C ALA A 146 -2.21 17.74 -17.71
N LYS A 147 -3.12 18.56 -17.19
CA LYS A 147 -2.84 19.97 -16.89
C LYS A 147 -1.91 20.05 -15.69
N LEU A 148 -0.85 20.85 -15.79
CA LEU A 148 0.23 20.87 -14.79
C LEU A 148 -0.26 21.14 -13.37
N HIS A 149 -1.21 22.08 -13.20
CA HIS A 149 -1.83 22.37 -11.92
C HIS A 149 -2.51 21.13 -11.31
N ASP A 150 -3.31 20.42 -12.12
CA ASP A 150 -4.06 19.25 -11.68
C ASP A 150 -3.16 18.03 -11.44
N VAL A 151 -2.06 17.94 -12.19
CA VAL A 151 -1.02 16.93 -11.99
C VAL A 151 -0.31 17.12 -10.65
N ARG A 152 -0.03 18.37 -10.24
CA ARG A 152 0.54 18.65 -8.90
C ARG A 152 -0.39 18.18 -7.80
N ILE A 153 -1.69 18.43 -7.96
CA ILE A 153 -2.73 17.94 -7.04
C ILE A 153 -2.76 16.41 -7.03
N ALA A 154 -2.71 15.77 -8.20
CA ALA A 154 -2.70 14.32 -8.28
C ALA A 154 -1.48 13.74 -7.53
N ILE A 155 -0.28 14.27 -7.79
CA ILE A 155 0.95 13.85 -7.09
C ILE A 155 0.77 13.97 -5.58
N ASP A 156 0.36 15.13 -5.06
CA ASP A 156 0.11 15.34 -3.62
C ASP A 156 -0.89 14.33 -3.03
N CYS A 157 -2.00 14.08 -3.72
CA CYS A 157 -2.98 13.07 -3.32
C CYS A 157 -2.37 11.65 -3.30
N PHE A 158 -1.65 11.25 -4.35
CA PHE A 158 -1.04 9.93 -4.44
C PHE A 158 0.05 9.73 -3.38
N GLU A 159 0.87 10.74 -3.13
CA GLU A 159 1.88 10.74 -2.07
C GLU A 159 1.24 10.46 -0.70
N ARG A 160 0.19 11.21 -0.36
CA ARG A 160 -0.56 11.03 0.89
C ARG A 160 -1.25 9.66 0.99
N ILE A 161 -1.84 9.17 -0.10
CA ILE A 161 -2.49 7.85 -0.16
C ILE A 161 -1.46 6.72 0.01
N VAL A 162 -0.27 6.84 -0.58
CA VAL A 162 0.80 5.86 -0.39
C VAL A 162 1.25 5.82 1.07
N ARG A 163 1.47 6.99 1.70
CA ARG A 163 1.80 7.05 3.14
C ARG A 163 0.72 6.40 4.01
N PHE A 164 -0.56 6.64 3.70
CA PHE A 164 -1.68 5.97 4.38
C PHE A 164 -1.58 4.45 4.26
N HIS A 165 -1.37 3.89 3.07
CA HIS A 165 -1.31 2.44 2.91
C HIS A 165 -0.08 1.81 3.60
N ILE A 166 1.07 2.48 3.59
CA ILE A 166 2.25 2.03 4.35
C ILE A 166 1.95 2.00 5.86
N LEU A 167 1.37 3.07 6.38
CA LEU A 167 0.94 3.14 7.77
C LEU A 167 -0.11 2.08 8.10
N SER A 168 -1.05 1.84 7.18
CA SER A 168 -2.14 0.87 7.32
C SER A 168 -1.60 -0.54 7.51
N LEU A 169 -0.66 -0.98 6.67
CA LEU A 169 -0.03 -2.29 6.80
C LEU A 169 0.59 -2.52 8.18
N HIS A 170 1.33 -1.53 8.68
CA HIS A 170 1.95 -1.60 10.01
C HIS A 170 0.90 -1.57 11.14
N GLN A 171 -0.01 -0.60 11.13
CA GLN A 171 -1.01 -0.46 12.20
C GLN A 171 -1.87 -1.71 12.30
N MET A 172 -2.32 -2.26 11.17
CA MET A 172 -3.17 -3.46 11.15
C MET A 172 -2.42 -4.76 11.47
N ALA A 173 -1.08 -4.77 11.45
CA ALA A 173 -0.27 -5.92 11.86
C ALA A 173 -0.06 -6.00 13.39
N ARG A 174 -0.43 -4.95 14.14
CA ARG A 174 -0.22 -4.90 15.59
C ARG A 174 -1.02 -5.97 16.34
N ARG A 175 -0.40 -6.55 17.37
CA ARG A 175 -1.06 -7.53 18.24
C ARG A 175 -2.37 -6.98 18.83
N GLY A 176 -3.41 -7.81 18.80
CA GLY A 176 -4.73 -7.48 19.34
C GLY A 176 -5.68 -6.79 18.36
N ILE A 177 -5.20 -6.36 17.19
CA ILE A 177 -6.07 -5.85 16.12
C ILE A 177 -6.57 -7.03 15.29
N ARG A 178 -7.90 -7.19 15.24
CA ARG A 178 -8.59 -8.24 14.48
C ARG A 178 -9.85 -7.64 13.87
N GLU A 179 -9.68 -6.96 12.74
CA GLU A 179 -10.80 -6.50 11.93
C GLU A 179 -11.13 -7.59 10.90
N GLU A 180 -12.34 -8.14 10.96
CA GLU A 180 -12.76 -9.29 10.14
C GLU A 180 -12.69 -9.00 8.64
N ASP A 181 -12.92 -7.74 8.26
CA ASP A 181 -12.94 -7.29 6.86
C ASP A 181 -11.55 -6.89 6.31
N TYR A 182 -10.50 -6.89 7.15
CA TYR A 182 -9.17 -6.48 6.72
C TYR A 182 -8.45 -7.59 5.96
N SER A 183 -7.84 -7.24 4.83
CA SER A 183 -6.99 -8.13 4.04
C SER A 183 -5.64 -7.48 3.77
N HIS A 184 -4.59 -7.96 4.45
CA HIS A 184 -3.21 -7.51 4.26
C HIS A 184 -2.78 -7.59 2.78
N GLN A 185 -3.13 -8.67 2.09
CA GLN A 185 -2.81 -8.83 0.67
C GLN A 185 -3.46 -7.72 -0.18
N GLN A 186 -4.75 -7.44 0.04
CA GLN A 186 -5.44 -6.42 -0.74
C GLN A 186 -4.91 -5.01 -0.44
N ASP A 187 -4.52 -4.73 0.81
CA ASP A 187 -3.91 -3.47 1.19
C ASP A 187 -2.55 -3.26 0.51
N LEU A 188 -1.69 -4.29 0.54
CA LEU A 188 -0.41 -4.30 -0.16
C LEU A 188 -0.60 -4.12 -1.68
N GLU A 189 -1.59 -4.78 -2.28
CA GLU A 189 -1.91 -4.59 -3.70
C GLU A 189 -2.35 -3.14 -4.02
N GLN A 190 -3.12 -2.50 -3.13
CA GLN A 190 -3.51 -1.10 -3.33
C GLN A 190 -2.35 -0.13 -3.14
N LEU A 191 -1.47 -0.38 -2.17
CA LEU A 191 -0.21 0.33 -1.99
C LEU A 191 0.61 0.31 -3.28
N MET A 192 0.89 -0.88 -3.81
CA MET A 192 1.69 -1.04 -5.03
C MET A 192 1.03 -0.31 -6.21
N LYS A 193 -0.28 -0.45 -6.41
CA LYS A 193 -1.00 0.27 -7.49
C LYS A 193 -0.92 1.79 -7.34
N ALA A 194 -0.99 2.31 -6.12
CA ALA A 194 -0.88 3.74 -5.85
C ALA A 194 0.54 4.22 -6.17
N LEU A 195 1.53 3.47 -5.69
CA LEU A 195 2.94 3.78 -5.88
C LEU A 195 3.36 3.72 -7.35
N TYR A 196 2.95 2.70 -8.10
CA TYR A 196 3.21 2.62 -9.55
C TYR A 196 2.60 3.80 -10.31
N SER A 197 1.38 4.22 -9.94
CA SER A 197 0.74 5.39 -10.55
C SER A 197 1.53 6.66 -10.23
N LEU A 198 2.03 6.81 -9.00
CA LEU A 198 2.87 7.93 -8.60
C LEU A 198 4.22 7.94 -9.34
N MET A 199 4.88 6.78 -9.47
CA MET A 199 6.13 6.63 -10.25
C MET A 199 5.92 7.04 -11.70
N ARG A 200 4.77 6.69 -12.28
CA ARG A 200 4.39 7.13 -13.62
C ARG A 200 4.23 8.65 -13.69
N TYR A 201 3.56 9.29 -12.73
CA TYR A 201 3.47 10.75 -12.71
C TYR A 201 4.84 11.43 -12.64
N TYR A 202 5.76 10.94 -11.80
CA TYR A 202 7.12 11.47 -11.76
C TYR A 202 7.82 11.31 -13.11
N THR A 203 7.73 10.14 -13.73
CA THR A 203 8.38 9.87 -15.02
C THR A 203 7.78 10.69 -16.18
N ASP A 204 6.46 10.73 -16.29
CA ASP A 204 5.74 11.41 -17.38
C ASP A 204 5.89 12.95 -17.30
N PHE A 205 6.09 13.50 -16.10
CA PHE A 205 6.19 14.94 -15.86
C PHE A 205 7.56 15.44 -15.38
N LYS A 206 8.60 14.60 -15.38
CA LYS A 206 9.96 14.95 -14.92
C LYS A 206 10.51 16.25 -15.51
N ASN A 207 10.22 16.55 -16.78
CA ASN A 207 10.72 17.77 -17.44
C ASN A 207 9.88 19.03 -17.13
N LYS A 208 8.77 18.90 -16.40
CA LYS A 208 7.79 19.98 -16.15
C LYS A 208 7.58 20.27 -14.68
N TYR A 209 7.71 19.26 -13.82
CA TYR A 209 7.52 19.38 -12.38
C TYR A 209 8.35 18.34 -11.65
N HIS A 210 9.00 18.78 -10.57
CA HIS A 210 9.74 17.92 -9.65
C HIS A 210 9.08 18.07 -8.28
N SER A 211 8.64 16.96 -7.70
CA SER A 211 8.13 16.96 -6.33
C SER A 211 9.30 16.99 -5.36
N ALA A 212 9.17 17.77 -4.27
CA ALA A 212 10.14 17.75 -3.18
C ALA A 212 10.22 16.37 -2.50
N ASN A 213 9.15 15.58 -2.59
CA ASN A 213 9.06 14.28 -1.94
C ASN A 213 9.44 13.11 -2.87
N GLU A 214 9.89 13.37 -4.11
CA GLU A 214 10.16 12.28 -5.06
C GLU A 214 11.15 11.25 -4.50
N ALA A 215 12.20 11.69 -3.81
CA ALA A 215 13.18 10.81 -3.17
C ALA A 215 12.55 9.84 -2.14
N GLU A 216 11.62 10.33 -1.33
CA GLU A 216 10.90 9.53 -0.33
C GLU A 216 10.12 8.38 -0.98
N PHE A 217 9.34 8.69 -2.01
CA PHE A 217 8.49 7.69 -2.66
C PHE A 217 9.27 6.72 -3.55
N ARG A 218 10.35 7.19 -4.18
CA ARG A 218 11.31 6.33 -4.87
C ARG A 218 12.01 5.38 -3.90
N ALA A 219 12.30 5.82 -2.68
CA ALA A 219 12.84 4.95 -1.64
C ALA A 219 11.84 3.85 -1.22
N TYR A 220 10.56 4.19 -1.01
CA TYR A 220 9.52 3.18 -0.76
C TYR A 220 9.42 2.16 -1.91
N TYR A 221 9.51 2.63 -3.15
CA TYR A 221 9.51 1.77 -4.33
C TYR A 221 10.66 0.77 -4.33
N ILE A 222 11.87 1.25 -4.06
CA ILE A 222 13.09 0.41 -3.97
C ILE A 222 12.93 -0.65 -2.88
N ILE A 223 12.47 -0.26 -1.68
CA ILE A 223 12.29 -1.21 -0.56
C ILE A 223 11.25 -2.28 -0.93
N LEU A 224 10.10 -1.89 -1.47
CA LEU A 224 9.04 -2.83 -1.84
C LEU A 224 9.41 -3.72 -3.04
N ALA A 225 10.37 -3.32 -3.87
CA ALA A 225 10.88 -4.13 -4.96
C ALA A 225 11.61 -5.39 -4.48
N ILE A 226 12.11 -5.42 -3.24
CA ILE A 226 12.72 -6.61 -2.60
C ILE A 226 11.72 -7.78 -2.61
N MET A 227 10.42 -7.51 -2.43
CA MET A 227 9.38 -8.55 -2.40
C MET A 227 8.93 -8.96 -3.79
N ASN A 228 8.73 -8.00 -4.68
CA ASN A 228 8.03 -8.20 -5.94
C ASN A 228 8.97 -8.56 -7.09
N HIS A 229 10.29 -8.52 -6.88
CA HIS A 229 11.31 -8.74 -7.90
C HIS A 229 11.01 -7.97 -9.18
N ASP A 230 10.82 -6.65 -9.05
CA ASP A 230 10.44 -5.81 -10.17
C ASP A 230 11.55 -5.83 -11.24
N PRO A 231 11.32 -6.42 -12.42
CA PRO A 231 12.35 -6.56 -13.44
C PRO A 231 12.77 -5.22 -14.05
N LEU A 232 12.00 -4.14 -13.80
CA LEU A 232 12.26 -2.80 -14.29
C LEU A 232 12.99 -1.93 -13.26
N LEU A 233 13.26 -2.44 -12.05
CA LEU A 233 13.91 -1.64 -11.01
C LEU A 233 15.26 -1.08 -11.45
N ASP A 234 16.11 -1.89 -12.07
CA ASP A 234 17.43 -1.47 -12.54
C ASP A 234 17.31 -0.34 -13.57
N ASP A 235 16.42 -0.49 -14.55
CA ASP A 235 16.16 0.54 -15.56
C ASP A 235 15.63 1.83 -14.92
N GLN A 236 14.74 1.72 -13.92
CA GLN A 236 14.25 2.88 -13.18
C GLN A 236 15.38 3.58 -12.42
N ILE A 237 16.23 2.84 -11.69
CA ILE A 237 17.36 3.40 -10.93
C ILE A 237 18.36 4.08 -11.88
N HIS A 238 18.72 3.44 -12.99
CA HIS A 238 19.62 4.02 -13.99
C HIS A 238 19.06 5.27 -14.67
N SER A 239 17.73 5.39 -14.75
CA SER A 239 17.07 6.57 -15.30
C SER A 239 16.97 7.75 -14.33
N LEU A 240 17.33 7.56 -13.06
CA LEU A 240 17.21 8.61 -12.05
C LEU A 240 18.25 9.74 -12.28
N PRO A 241 17.83 11.00 -12.14
CA PRO A 241 18.73 12.14 -12.05
C PRO A 241 19.81 11.98 -10.97
N SER A 242 21.01 12.51 -11.23
CA SER A 242 22.16 12.39 -10.31
C SER A 242 21.91 12.98 -8.92
N ASN A 243 21.06 14.01 -8.80
CA ASN A 243 20.66 14.57 -7.51
C ASN A 243 19.84 13.57 -6.68
N LEU A 244 18.91 12.83 -7.31
CA LEU A 244 18.12 11.80 -6.63
C LEU A 244 18.96 10.58 -6.27
N LEU A 245 19.85 10.13 -7.15
CA LEU A 245 20.80 9.05 -6.83
C LEU A 245 21.73 9.40 -5.66
N ASN A 246 22.02 10.68 -5.49
CA ASN A 246 22.87 11.15 -4.39
C ASN A 246 22.11 11.42 -3.09
N ASP A 247 20.79 11.40 -3.12
CA ASP A 247 19.94 11.65 -1.96
C ASP A 247 20.16 10.59 -0.87
N PRO A 248 20.32 11.00 0.41
CA PRO A 248 20.58 10.07 1.50
C PRO A 248 19.47 9.04 1.69
N ILE A 249 18.20 9.39 1.45
CA ILE A 249 17.05 8.50 1.60
C ILE A 249 17.13 7.38 0.56
N ILE A 250 17.46 7.73 -0.69
CA ILE A 250 17.66 6.77 -1.79
C ILE A 250 18.84 5.85 -1.51
N LYS A 251 19.98 6.41 -1.07
CA LYS A 251 21.17 5.61 -0.72
C LYS A 251 20.88 4.61 0.39
N THR A 252 20.09 4.99 1.40
CA THR A 252 19.68 4.09 2.47
C THR A 252 18.78 2.97 1.94
N ALA A 253 17.80 3.31 1.10
CA ALA A 253 16.93 2.30 0.48
C ALA A 253 17.71 1.30 -0.40
N LEU A 254 18.68 1.78 -1.19
CA LEU A 254 19.56 0.93 -2.00
C LEU A 254 20.42 0.01 -1.14
N LYS A 255 21.04 0.53 -0.06
CA LYS A 255 21.80 -0.31 0.88
C LYS A 255 20.93 -1.40 1.51
N LEU A 256 19.68 -1.07 1.86
CA LEU A 256 18.73 -2.03 2.41
C LEU A 256 18.36 -3.10 1.36
N TYR A 257 18.11 -2.66 0.12
CA TYR A 257 17.85 -3.53 -1.03
C TYR A 257 19.01 -4.50 -1.29
N ASP A 258 20.25 -4.01 -1.32
CA ASP A 258 21.44 -4.84 -1.53
C ASP A 258 21.66 -5.87 -0.41
N ALA A 259 21.41 -5.47 0.85
CA ALA A 259 21.53 -6.37 1.99
C ALA A 259 20.48 -7.50 1.96
N ALA A 260 19.23 -7.17 1.58
CA ALA A 260 18.13 -8.12 1.51
C ALA A 260 18.12 -8.99 0.24
N SER A 261 18.69 -8.49 -0.86
CA SER A 261 18.62 -9.15 -2.16
C SER A 261 19.44 -10.44 -2.18
N ASN A 262 18.82 -11.46 -2.77
CA ASN A 262 19.39 -12.80 -2.84
C ASN A 262 20.01 -13.03 -4.22
N SER A 263 21.31 -13.33 -4.28
CA SER A 263 21.97 -13.72 -5.53
C SER A 263 21.57 -15.13 -6.03
N LEU A 264 20.89 -15.93 -5.21
CA LEU A 264 20.58 -17.35 -5.46
C LEU A 264 19.15 -17.65 -5.92
N ASP A 265 18.24 -16.68 -5.90
CA ASP A 265 16.85 -16.92 -6.31
C ASP A 265 16.74 -16.95 -7.85
N LYS A 266 16.89 -18.15 -8.43
CA LYS A 266 16.55 -18.44 -9.83
C LYS A 266 15.04 -18.26 -10.03
N LYS A 267 14.58 -17.04 -10.27
CA LYS A 267 13.16 -16.73 -10.44
C LYS A 267 12.93 -15.92 -11.70
N GLY A 268 12.75 -16.67 -12.79
CA GLY A 268 12.30 -16.24 -14.10
C GLY A 268 12.01 -17.49 -14.95
N PRO A 269 11.10 -17.44 -15.95
CA PRO A 269 10.72 -18.62 -16.74
C PRO A 269 11.87 -19.17 -17.61
N SER A 270 12.98 -18.45 -17.70
CA SER A 270 14.11 -18.81 -18.56
C SER A 270 15.18 -19.58 -17.79
N ARG A 271 15.26 -20.88 -18.05
CA ARG A 271 16.32 -21.78 -17.55
C ARG A 271 17.68 -21.55 -18.22
N LYS A 272 17.78 -20.63 -19.18
CA LYS A 272 18.95 -20.42 -20.03
C LYS A 272 19.42 -18.97 -19.90
N ARG A 273 20.49 -18.78 -19.11
CA ARG A 273 21.21 -17.54 -18.76
C ARG A 273 20.78 -16.91 -17.42
N PRO A 274 21.52 -17.14 -16.33
CA PRO A 274 21.44 -16.26 -15.18
C PRO A 274 22.07 -14.93 -15.60
N LYS A 275 21.30 -13.83 -15.60
CA LYS A 275 21.91 -12.54 -15.28
C LYS A 275 22.20 -12.61 -13.79
N ILE A 276 23.46 -12.74 -13.47
CA ILE A 276 23.96 -12.73 -12.10
C ILE A 276 23.58 -11.35 -11.55
N GLN A 277 22.73 -11.29 -10.51
CA GLN A 277 22.78 -10.15 -9.59
C GLN A 277 24.10 -10.32 -8.84
N GLU A 278 25.16 -9.66 -9.32
CA GLU A 278 26.53 -9.87 -8.84
C GLU A 278 26.75 -9.46 -7.38
N HIS A 279 25.77 -8.83 -6.70
CA HIS A 279 25.97 -8.22 -5.39
C HIS A 279 24.91 -8.56 -4.32
N GLY A 280 24.01 -9.53 -4.53
CA GLY A 280 23.06 -9.95 -3.48
C GLY A 280 23.77 -10.63 -2.32
N GLN A 281 23.83 -9.98 -1.15
CA GLN A 281 24.68 -10.40 -0.02
C GLN A 281 23.99 -11.40 0.93
N GLU A 282 22.66 -11.57 0.87
CA GLU A 282 21.87 -12.31 1.88
C GLU A 282 22.24 -11.90 3.34
N ASP A 283 22.63 -10.64 3.55
CA ASP A 283 23.20 -10.15 4.81
C ASP A 283 22.08 -9.62 5.72
N TRP A 284 21.37 -10.57 6.34
CA TRP A 284 20.29 -10.28 7.28
C TRP A 284 20.78 -9.45 8.48
N ALA A 285 22.03 -9.59 8.90
CA ALA A 285 22.58 -8.82 10.02
C ALA A 285 22.75 -7.33 9.62
N ARG A 286 23.32 -7.08 8.44
CA ARG A 286 23.40 -5.73 7.88
C ARG A 286 22.02 -5.13 7.60
N PHE A 287 21.06 -5.93 7.16
CA PHE A 287 19.67 -5.48 7.00
C PHE A 287 19.12 -4.91 8.32
N TRP A 288 19.26 -5.64 9.44
CA TRP A 288 18.81 -5.16 10.74
C TRP A 288 19.56 -3.90 11.20
N GLN A 289 20.87 -3.83 10.98
CA GLN A 289 21.66 -2.62 11.29
C GLN A 289 21.18 -1.39 10.52
N ILE A 290 20.76 -1.56 9.26
CA ILE A 290 20.21 -0.46 8.46
C ILE A 290 18.83 -0.07 8.99
N VAL A 291 17.97 -1.05 9.32
CA VAL A 291 16.64 -0.78 9.91
C VAL A 291 16.76 -0.01 11.24
N ASP A 292 17.73 -0.36 12.08
CA ASP A 292 18.01 0.31 13.37
C ASP A 292 18.66 1.71 13.21
N SER A 293 19.04 2.11 11.99
CA SER A 293 19.73 3.37 11.73
C SER A 293 18.80 4.58 11.84
N ALA A 294 19.31 5.68 12.39
CA ALA A 294 18.62 6.97 12.39
C ALA A 294 18.35 7.55 10.98
N GLN A 295 18.93 6.96 9.93
CA GLN A 295 18.66 7.33 8.53
C GLN A 295 17.36 6.70 8.00
N MET A 296 16.82 5.68 8.68
CA MET A 296 15.53 5.09 8.34
C MET A 296 14.41 5.93 8.93
N SER A 297 13.57 6.51 8.06
CA SER A 297 12.33 7.13 8.51
C SER A 297 11.33 6.07 8.98
N TYR A 298 10.40 6.47 9.85
CA TYR A 298 9.36 5.58 10.37
C TYR A 298 8.62 4.82 9.26
N LEU A 299 8.17 5.52 8.22
CA LEU A 299 7.46 4.89 7.10
C LEU A 299 8.37 4.00 6.23
N MET A 300 9.66 4.31 6.11
CA MET A 300 10.60 3.37 5.46
C MET A 300 10.73 2.08 6.27
N SER A 301 10.76 2.17 7.59
CA SER A 301 10.77 0.99 8.47
C SER A 301 9.47 0.20 8.36
N CYS A 302 8.31 0.86 8.29
CA CYS A 302 7.03 0.19 8.00
C CYS A 302 7.03 -0.51 6.62
N CYS A 303 7.66 0.06 5.58
CA CYS A 303 7.83 -0.65 4.31
C CYS A 303 8.75 -1.88 4.47
N ALA A 304 9.85 -1.74 5.21
CA ALA A 304 10.81 -2.82 5.42
C ALA A 304 10.20 -3.97 6.25
N GLU A 305 9.27 -3.67 7.16
CA GLU A 305 8.57 -4.64 8.01
C GLU A 305 7.90 -5.76 7.20
N ILE A 306 7.38 -5.43 6.02
CA ILE A 306 6.71 -6.39 5.14
C ILE A 306 7.68 -7.51 4.69
N ILE A 307 9.00 -7.26 4.78
CA ILE A 307 10.07 -8.18 4.39
C ILE A 307 10.65 -8.92 5.61
N PHE A 308 10.33 -8.52 6.84
CA PHE A 308 10.99 -9.04 8.06
C PHE A 308 10.89 -10.56 8.16
N ASN A 309 9.75 -11.15 7.84
CA ASN A 309 9.60 -12.61 7.87
C ASN A 309 10.48 -13.33 6.83
N ASN A 310 10.76 -12.70 5.69
CA ASN A 310 11.73 -13.24 4.73
C ASN A 310 13.16 -13.15 5.28
N MET A 311 13.51 -12.03 5.93
CA MET A 311 14.84 -11.87 6.54
C MET A 311 15.06 -12.81 7.72
N ARG A 312 14.04 -13.00 8.57
CA ARG A 312 14.02 -14.01 9.65
C ARG A 312 14.24 -15.42 9.11
N ARG A 313 13.61 -15.76 7.98
CA ARG A 313 13.83 -17.06 7.33
C ARG A 313 15.27 -17.21 6.82
N LEU A 314 15.85 -16.16 6.25
CA LEU A 314 17.26 -16.16 5.82
C LEU A 314 18.21 -16.34 7.03
N ALA A 315 17.97 -15.61 8.11
CA ALA A 315 18.74 -15.73 9.35
C ALA A 315 18.68 -17.16 9.91
N LEU A 316 17.47 -17.72 10.07
CA LEU A 316 17.26 -19.08 10.55
C LEU A 316 17.95 -20.12 9.65
N ARG A 317 17.87 -19.96 8.33
CA ARG A 317 18.56 -20.83 7.37
C ARG A 317 20.09 -20.73 7.49
N SER A 318 20.62 -19.53 7.72
CA SER A 318 22.05 -19.30 7.90
C SER A 318 22.57 -19.94 9.19
N ILE A 319 21.81 -19.82 10.30
CA ILE A 319 22.10 -20.49 11.57
C ILE A 319 22.15 -22.02 11.36
N TRP A 320 21.12 -22.58 10.72
CA TRP A 320 21.05 -24.03 10.47
C TRP A 320 22.17 -24.55 9.57
N LYS A 321 22.51 -23.83 8.49
CA LYS A 321 23.63 -24.20 7.61
C LYS A 321 24.97 -24.13 8.35
N GLY A 322 25.20 -23.07 9.13
CA GLY A 322 26.41 -22.89 9.92
C GLY A 322 26.60 -24.04 10.92
N PHE A 323 25.53 -24.45 11.60
CA PHE A 323 25.53 -25.61 12.48
C PHE A 323 25.94 -26.90 11.76
N ARG A 324 25.34 -27.22 10.61
CA ARG A 324 25.66 -28.47 9.87
C ARG A 324 27.07 -28.54 9.31
N GLN A 325 27.69 -27.40 9.04
CA GLN A 325 29.06 -27.33 8.49
C GLN A 325 30.13 -27.28 9.59
N GLY A 326 29.79 -26.80 10.78
CA GLY A 326 30.67 -26.74 11.94
C GLY A 326 30.73 -28.05 12.71
N ARG A 327 31.93 -28.54 13.05
CA ARG A 327 32.11 -29.77 13.85
C ARG A 327 31.95 -29.58 15.38
N GLN A 328 31.66 -28.37 15.87
CA GLN A 328 31.85 -27.98 17.28
C GLN A 328 30.77 -27.05 17.87
N VAL A 329 29.66 -26.79 17.19
CA VAL A 329 28.61 -25.92 17.75
C VAL A 329 27.73 -26.74 18.69
N ASN A 330 27.58 -26.32 19.95
CA ASN A 330 26.65 -26.96 20.87
C ASN A 330 25.22 -26.53 20.48
N VAL A 331 24.34 -27.50 20.20
CA VAL A 331 22.95 -27.22 19.82
C VAL A 331 22.21 -26.45 20.93
N GLN A 332 22.62 -26.67 22.18
CA GLN A 332 21.99 -26.08 23.37
C GLN A 332 22.22 -24.57 23.51
N ASP A 333 23.13 -23.98 22.74
CA ASP A 333 23.41 -22.54 22.79
C ASP A 333 22.31 -21.70 22.10
N TRP A 334 21.51 -22.31 21.21
CA TRP A 334 20.42 -21.64 20.50
C TRP A 334 19.12 -21.66 21.31
N THR A 335 19.17 -21.03 22.49
CA THR A 335 18.00 -20.85 23.35
C THR A 335 16.96 -19.94 22.69
N THR A 336 15.71 -20.01 23.14
CA THR A 336 14.65 -19.07 22.70
C THR A 336 15.05 -17.61 22.93
N GLU A 337 15.76 -17.32 24.02
CA GLU A 337 16.30 -16.00 24.32
C GLU A 337 17.42 -15.58 23.36
N ALA A 338 18.38 -16.48 23.10
CA ALA A 338 19.47 -16.21 22.16
C ALA A 338 18.98 -15.98 20.72
N LEU A 339 17.83 -16.55 20.35
CA LEU A 339 17.21 -16.37 19.04
C LEU A 339 16.47 -15.05 18.86
N LEU A 340 16.21 -14.29 19.93
CA LEU A 340 15.57 -12.97 19.83
C LEU A 340 16.41 -11.98 19.04
N GLU A 341 17.72 -11.96 19.26
CA GLU A 341 18.65 -11.03 18.60
C GLU A 341 18.75 -11.27 17.08
N PRO A 342 19.06 -12.49 16.57
CA PRO A 342 19.19 -12.71 15.13
C PRO A 342 17.86 -12.63 14.36
N LEU A 343 16.74 -12.97 15.01
CA LEU A 343 15.41 -12.94 14.39
C LEU A 343 14.66 -11.62 14.63
N ARG A 344 15.15 -10.76 15.53
CA ARG A 344 14.53 -9.49 15.90
C ARG A 344 13.03 -9.65 16.20
N PHE A 345 12.71 -10.57 17.10
CA PHE A 345 11.38 -10.71 17.69
C PHE A 345 11.33 -9.97 19.04
N ASP A 346 10.15 -9.50 19.40
CA ASP A 346 9.94 -8.76 20.65
C ASP A 346 9.73 -9.69 21.85
N CYS A 347 9.37 -10.95 21.63
CA CYS A 347 9.17 -11.93 22.69
C CYS A 347 9.46 -13.37 22.24
N GLN A 348 9.66 -14.26 23.20
CA GLN A 348 10.03 -15.65 22.96
C GLN A 348 8.89 -16.47 22.34
N GLU A 349 7.62 -16.12 22.62
CA GLU A 349 6.47 -16.81 22.04
C GLU A 349 6.46 -16.69 20.51
N ASP A 350 6.78 -15.51 19.95
CA ASP A 350 6.84 -15.32 18.50
C ASP A 350 8.00 -16.09 17.86
N VAL A 351 9.14 -16.20 18.55
CA VAL A 351 10.28 -17.03 18.11
C VAL A 351 9.82 -18.48 17.99
N HIS A 352 9.14 -18.98 19.02
CA HIS A 352 8.65 -20.33 19.07
C HIS A 352 7.67 -20.61 17.92
N ASP A 353 6.65 -19.76 17.77
CA ASP A 353 5.64 -19.89 16.71
C ASP A 353 6.28 -19.83 15.31
N PHE A 354 7.22 -18.91 15.09
CA PHE A 354 7.91 -18.76 13.81
C PHE A 354 8.77 -19.97 13.46
N CYS A 355 9.56 -20.47 14.42
CA CYS A 355 10.41 -21.64 14.22
C CYS A 355 9.59 -22.91 13.95
N GLN A 356 8.49 -23.11 14.68
CA GLN A 356 7.58 -24.24 14.46
C GLN A 356 6.90 -24.17 13.09
N GLN A 357 6.44 -23.00 12.66
CA GLN A 357 5.89 -22.80 11.30
C GLN A 357 6.90 -23.13 10.19
N HIS A 358 8.20 -23.02 10.48
CA HIS A 358 9.28 -23.39 9.56
C HIS A 358 9.80 -24.82 9.75
N GLY A 359 9.13 -25.63 10.56
CA GLY A 359 9.40 -27.07 10.72
C GLY A 359 10.42 -27.42 11.81
N PHE A 360 10.91 -26.44 12.57
CA PHE A 360 11.83 -26.72 13.67
C PHE A 360 11.09 -27.11 14.95
N ARG A 361 11.75 -27.89 15.80
CA ARG A 361 11.25 -28.25 17.14
C ARG A 361 12.14 -27.64 18.23
N PHE A 362 11.62 -27.58 19.44
CA PHE A 362 12.38 -27.18 20.62
C PHE A 362 12.60 -28.40 21.52
N ALA A 363 13.76 -28.45 22.18
CA ALA A 363 14.13 -29.43 23.17
C ALA A 363 14.51 -28.71 24.48
N THR A 364 14.46 -29.43 25.60
CA THR A 364 14.74 -28.88 26.93
C THR A 364 16.07 -29.43 27.43
N ALA A 365 16.99 -28.53 27.81
CA ALA A 365 18.26 -28.88 28.42
C ALA A 365 18.07 -29.35 29.88
N SER A 366 19.14 -29.91 30.47
CA SER A 366 19.10 -30.46 31.84
C SER A 366 18.86 -29.41 32.93
N ASP A 367 19.10 -28.14 32.63
CA ASP A 367 18.84 -26.99 33.49
C ASP A 367 17.41 -26.41 33.32
N GLY A 368 16.61 -26.98 32.42
CA GLY A 368 15.25 -26.52 32.10
C GLY A 368 15.17 -25.49 30.98
N THR A 369 16.30 -25.09 30.39
CA THR A 369 16.32 -24.10 29.30
C THR A 369 15.85 -24.72 27.98
N GLU A 370 14.92 -24.06 27.29
CA GLU A 370 14.47 -24.49 25.96
C GLU A 370 15.41 -23.97 24.86
N TYR A 371 15.80 -24.86 23.95
CA TYR A 371 16.67 -24.56 22.82
C TYR A 371 16.13 -25.16 21.52
N LEU A 372 16.49 -24.55 20.40
CA LEU A 372 16.08 -24.96 19.07
C LEU A 372 16.82 -26.25 18.65
N ASP A 373 16.07 -27.31 18.37
CA ASP A 373 16.63 -28.55 17.84
C ASP A 373 16.97 -28.39 16.36
N LEU A 374 18.25 -28.16 16.06
CA LEU A 374 18.73 -28.00 14.69
C LEU A 374 18.82 -29.32 13.91
N ASN A 375 18.54 -30.47 14.55
CA ASN A 375 18.47 -31.78 13.90
C ASN A 375 17.04 -32.17 13.47
N SER A 376 16.03 -31.40 13.88
CA SER A 376 14.61 -31.71 13.64
C SER A 376 14.19 -31.69 12.18
#